data_AF-A0A392Q9K2-F1
#
_entry.id   AF-A0A392Q9K2-F1
#
_cell.length_a   1.000
_cell.length_b   1.000
_cell.length_c   1.000
_cell.angle_alpha   90.00
_cell.angle_beta   90.00
_cell.angle_gamma   90.00
#
_symmetry.space_group_name_H-M   'P 1'
#
loop_
_entity.id
_entity.type
_entity.pdbx_description
1 polymer ?
#
loop_
_entity_poly.entity_id
_entity_poly.type
_entity_poly.pdbx_seq_one_letter_code
_entity_poly.pdbx_strand_id
1 'polypeptide(L)'
;MGREKFGQALIILLIPFCLLRILVLVSSDYADAGSGGSDVLRVLKLDSDGNLRIYSTSRGSSNPIVRWAAVQDQCEVYAFCGNYGICSYNDTNPVCGCPSENFEMISGIRKG
;
A
#
# COMPACT_ATOMS: atom_id res chain seq x y z
N MET A 1 6.89 -11.16 29.66
CA MET A 1 5.58 -11.81 29.51
C MET A 1 4.57 -10.74 29.08
N GLY A 2 4.67 -10.29 27.82
CA GLY A 2 3.82 -9.22 27.29
C GLY A 2 2.44 -9.76 26.92
N ARG A 3 1.39 -9.12 27.41
CA ARG A 3 0.00 -9.41 27.01
C ARG A 3 -0.28 -8.71 25.68
N GLU A 4 -0.02 -9.40 24.59
CA GLU A 4 -0.53 -9.06 23.25
C GLU A 4 -2.05 -9.27 23.27
N LYS A 5 -2.83 -8.25 23.65
CA LYS A 5 -4.29 -8.29 23.52
C LYS A 5 -4.64 -7.92 22.09
N PHE A 6 -4.68 -8.92 21.22
CA PHE A 6 -5.33 -8.84 19.91
C PHE A 6 -6.83 -8.57 20.12
N GLY A 7 -7.19 -7.29 20.16
CA GLY A 7 -8.57 -6.83 20.17
C GLY A 7 -9.23 -7.13 18.83
N GLN A 8 -9.95 -8.25 18.81
CA GLN A 8 -11.00 -8.64 17.85
C GLN A 8 -10.57 -8.82 16.38
N ALA A 9 -10.37 -10.09 16.07
CA ALA A 9 -10.42 -10.63 14.72
C ALA A 9 -11.83 -10.57 14.12
N LEU A 10 -11.86 -10.59 12.78
CA LEU A 10 -12.94 -11.10 11.93
C LEU A 10 -14.10 -10.13 11.59
N ILE A 11 -13.86 -9.27 10.60
CA ILE A 11 -14.88 -8.95 9.58
C ILE A 11 -14.31 -9.40 8.23
N ILE A 12 -14.13 -10.70 8.09
CA ILE A 12 -14.23 -11.37 6.80
C ILE A 12 -15.61 -11.98 6.82
N LEU A 13 -16.59 -11.36 6.15
CA LEU A 13 -17.72 -12.04 5.50
C LEU A 13 -18.76 -11.02 4.98
N LEU A 14 -19.10 -11.20 3.69
CA LEU A 14 -20.27 -10.72 2.94
C LEU A 14 -20.19 -9.35 2.25
N ILE A 15 -19.44 -9.26 1.15
CA ILE A 15 -19.88 -8.47 -0.02
C ILE A 15 -19.81 -9.38 -1.26
N PRO A 16 -20.94 -9.84 -1.82
CA PRO A 16 -20.97 -10.84 -2.89
C PRO A 16 -20.65 -10.29 -4.29
N PHE A 17 -20.40 -8.99 -4.48
CA PHE A 17 -19.97 -8.44 -5.78
C PHE A 17 -19.19 -7.14 -5.55
N CYS A 18 -17.85 -7.18 -5.61
CA CYS A 18 -17.09 -6.10 -6.22
C CYS A 18 -15.67 -6.58 -6.57
N LEU A 19 -15.32 -6.47 -7.85
CA LEU A 19 -14.12 -6.93 -8.55
C LEU A 19 -12.78 -6.30 -8.09
N LEU A 20 -12.63 -5.86 -6.84
CA LEU A 20 -11.39 -5.23 -6.39
C LEU A 20 -10.53 -6.22 -5.60
N ARG A 21 -9.50 -6.77 -6.25
CA ARG A 21 -8.41 -7.55 -5.61
C ARG A 21 -7.49 -6.65 -4.78
N ILE A 22 -8.03 -5.78 -3.94
CA ILE A 22 -7.22 -4.98 -3.01
C ILE A 22 -7.68 -5.34 -1.60
N LEU A 23 -6.89 -6.16 -0.92
CA LEU A 23 -7.06 -6.42 0.50
C LEU A 23 -6.75 -5.11 1.24
N VAL A 24 -7.76 -4.57 1.92
CA VAL A 24 -7.64 -3.39 2.78
C VAL A 24 -7.98 -3.80 4.19
N LEU A 25 -7.04 -3.61 5.12
CA LEU A 25 -7.23 -3.89 6.54
C LEU A 25 -7.21 -2.56 7.30
N VAL A 26 -8.16 -2.37 8.21
CA VAL A 26 -8.29 -1.13 8.99
C VAL A 26 -8.16 -1.45 10.47
N SER A 27 -7.35 -0.67 11.17
CA SER A 27 -7.19 -0.71 12.63
C SER A 27 -7.35 0.70 13.19
N SER A 28 -7.90 0.84 14.39
CA SER A 28 -7.97 2.12 15.11
C SER A 28 -7.06 2.12 16.33
N ASP A 29 -6.47 3.26 16.65
CA ASP A 29 -5.79 3.43 17.93
C ASP A 29 -6.85 3.75 18.98
N TYR A 30 -7.16 2.79 19.85
CA TYR A 30 -8.01 3.03 21.01
C TYR A 30 -7.22 3.86 22.04
N ALA A 31 -7.17 5.17 21.85
CA ALA A 31 -6.96 6.09 22.97
C ALA A 31 -8.28 6.16 23.75
N ASP A 32 -8.22 6.00 25.07
CA ASP A 32 -9.37 5.86 25.98
C ASP A 32 -10.51 6.84 25.68
N ALA A 33 -11.74 6.31 25.66
CA ALA A 33 -12.99 7.01 25.35
C ALA A 33 -13.36 8.17 26.31
N GLY A 34 -12.42 8.63 27.15
CA GLY A 34 -12.57 9.75 28.08
C GLY A 34 -11.54 10.88 27.88
N SER A 35 -10.56 10.76 26.99
CA SER A 35 -9.53 11.79 26.77
C SER A 35 -9.34 12.09 25.28
N GLY A 36 -10.30 12.79 24.66
CA GLY A 36 -10.10 13.50 23.38
C GLY A 36 -9.32 12.73 22.31
N GLY A 37 -9.54 11.42 22.22
CA GLY A 37 -8.71 10.50 21.44
C GLY A 37 -8.82 10.86 19.97
N SER A 38 -7.70 11.25 19.36
CA SER A 38 -7.64 11.54 17.93
C SER A 38 -8.15 10.33 17.15
N ASP A 39 -9.22 10.52 16.37
CA ASP A 39 -9.90 9.54 15.50
C ASP A 39 -8.98 9.03 14.37
N VAL A 40 -7.81 8.50 14.70
CA VAL A 40 -6.79 8.06 13.75
C VAL A 40 -7.03 6.60 13.41
N LEU A 41 -7.39 6.40 12.14
CA LEU A 41 -7.50 5.11 11.51
C LEU A 41 -6.18 4.77 10.80
N ARG A 42 -5.71 3.55 11.01
CA ARG A 42 -4.60 2.94 10.27
C ARG A 42 -5.15 2.02 9.20
N VAL A 43 -4.74 2.24 7.96
CA VAL A 43 -5.16 1.46 6.82
C VAL A 43 -3.93 0.77 6.23
N LEU A 44 -3.90 -0.56 6.26
CA LEU A 44 -2.93 -1.35 5.53
C LEU A 44 -3.50 -1.65 4.14
N LYS A 45 -2.76 -1.26 3.12
CA LYS A 45 -3.18 -1.37 1.72
C LYS A 45 -2.02 -1.84 0.86
N LEU A 46 -2.28 -2.80 -0.02
CA LEU A 46 -1.40 -3.10 -1.14
C LEU A 46 -1.65 -2.05 -2.23
N ASP A 47 -0.68 -1.19 -2.46
CA ASP A 47 -0.79 -0.16 -3.47
C ASP A 47 -0.64 -0.72 -4.86
N SER A 48 -1.07 0.10 -5.81
CA SER A 48 -1.16 -0.28 -7.20
C SER A 48 0.23 -0.45 -7.85
N ASP A 49 1.28 0.04 -7.19
CA ASP A 49 2.69 -0.13 -7.54
C ASP A 49 3.29 -1.43 -6.97
N GLY A 50 2.48 -2.27 -6.31
CA GLY A 50 2.91 -3.54 -5.73
C GLY A 50 3.52 -3.42 -4.33
N ASN A 51 3.61 -2.22 -3.76
CA ASN A 51 4.17 -2.02 -2.42
C ASN A 51 3.07 -2.02 -1.34
N LEU A 52 3.35 -2.64 -0.21
CA LEU A 52 2.42 -2.70 0.92
C LEU A 52 2.69 -1.54 1.86
N ARG A 53 1.70 -0.68 2.10
CA ARG A 53 1.85 0.52 2.94
C ARG A 53 0.81 0.62 4.05
N ILE A 54 1.23 1.19 5.18
CA ILE A 54 0.34 1.60 6.27
C ILE A 54 0.13 3.11 6.16
N TYR A 55 -1.12 3.50 6.07
CA TYR A 55 -1.58 4.88 6.06
C TYR A 55 -2.20 5.24 7.40
N SER A 56 -1.99 6.47 7.87
CA SER A 56 -2.81 7.08 8.92
C SER A 56 -3.78 8.07 8.29
N THR A 57 -5.05 7.97 8.61
CA THR A 57 -6.07 8.95 8.23
C THR A 57 -6.95 9.28 9.43
N SER A 58 -7.52 10.49 9.47
CA SER A 58 -8.56 10.82 10.44
C SER A 58 -9.94 10.53 9.85
N ARG A 59 -10.93 10.26 10.71
CA ARG A 59 -12.33 10.09 10.29
C ARG A 59 -12.79 11.33 9.52
N GLY A 60 -13.18 11.14 8.24
CA GLY A 60 -13.64 12.23 7.36
C GLY A 60 -12.54 12.99 6.62
N SER A 61 -11.25 12.65 6.81
CA SER A 61 -10.17 13.20 6.00
C SER A 61 -9.99 12.42 4.68
N SER A 62 -9.80 13.15 3.59
CA SER A 62 -9.52 12.60 2.26
C SER A 62 -8.03 12.32 2.02
N ASN A 63 -7.14 12.80 2.90
CA ASN A 63 -5.70 12.81 2.67
C ASN A 63 -5.00 11.88 3.66
N PRO A 64 -4.89 10.57 3.36
CA PRO A 64 -4.15 9.63 4.18
C PRO A 64 -2.65 9.91 4.09
N ILE A 65 -1.96 9.85 5.24
CA ILE A 65 -0.51 10.06 5.33
C ILE A 65 0.17 8.69 5.42
N VAL A 66 1.16 8.43 4.57
CA VAL A 66 1.98 7.21 4.65
C VAL A 66 2.77 7.23 5.95
N ARG A 67 2.66 6.17 6.75
CA ARG A 67 3.44 5.98 7.99
C ARG A 67 4.55 4.96 7.85
N TRP A 68 4.36 3.99 6.96
CA TRP A 68 5.31 2.92 6.73
C TRP A 68 5.07 2.27 5.36
N ALA A 69 6.14 1.76 4.77
CA ALA A 69 6.13 0.98 3.54
C ALA A 69 6.99 -0.28 3.73
N ALA A 70 6.56 -1.40 3.16
CA ALA A 70 7.25 -2.68 3.25
C ALA A 70 8.63 -2.65 2.59
N VAL A 71 8.71 -2.01 1.42
CA VAL A 71 9.97 -1.77 0.71
C VAL A 71 10.16 -0.27 0.59
N GLN A 72 11.32 0.23 1.00
CA GLN A 72 11.63 1.67 0.98
C GLN A 72 12.07 2.12 -0.41
N ASP A 73 12.90 1.32 -1.09
CA ASP A 73 13.30 1.56 -2.47
C ASP A 73 12.22 1.05 -3.43
N GLN A 74 11.69 1.94 -4.26
CA GLN A 74 10.62 1.60 -5.19
C GLN A 74 11.08 0.62 -6.29
N CYS A 75 12.36 0.63 -6.67
CA CYS A 75 12.92 -0.32 -7.63
C CYS A 75 13.16 -1.71 -7.06
N GLU A 76 13.21 -1.85 -5.74
CA GLU A 76 13.26 -3.16 -5.06
C GLU A 76 11.86 -3.77 -4.86
N VAL A 77 10.80 -3.02 -5.14
CA VAL A 77 9.43 -3.56 -5.11
C VAL A 77 9.28 -4.61 -6.20
N TYR A 78 8.85 -5.80 -5.79
CA TYR A 78 8.71 -6.93 -6.69
C TYR A 78 7.84 -6.58 -7.91
N ALA A 79 8.38 -6.83 -9.10
CA ALA A 79 7.72 -6.62 -10.38
C ALA A 79 7.17 -5.20 -10.61
N PHE A 80 7.80 -4.16 -10.03
CA PHE A 80 7.40 -2.76 -10.23
C PHE A 80 7.27 -2.39 -11.72
N CYS A 81 8.25 -2.76 -12.53
CA CYS A 81 8.25 -2.53 -13.99
C CYS A 81 7.60 -3.64 -14.82
N GLY A 82 6.97 -4.64 -14.18
CA GLY A 82 6.36 -5.77 -14.86
C GLY A 82 7.36 -6.71 -15.54
N ASN A 83 6.87 -7.55 -16.45
CA ASN A 83 7.69 -8.55 -17.13
C ASN A 83 8.73 -7.90 -18.03
N TYR A 84 9.99 -8.35 -17.88
CA TYR A 84 11.14 -7.87 -18.66
C TYR A 84 11.40 -6.36 -18.54
N GLY A 85 10.81 -5.66 -17.58
CA GLY A 85 11.13 -4.26 -17.30
C GLY A 85 12.31 -4.14 -16.33
N ILE A 86 13.23 -3.23 -16.62
CA ILE A 86 14.31 -2.85 -15.71
C ILE A 86 13.92 -1.55 -15.01
N CYS A 87 13.99 -1.52 -13.69
CA CYS A 87 13.79 -0.31 -12.90
C CYS A 87 15.11 0.44 -12.72
N SER A 88 15.07 1.75 -12.95
CA SER A 88 16.15 2.67 -12.61
C SER A 88 15.56 3.98 -12.08
N TYR A 89 16.40 4.90 -11.62
CA TYR A 89 15.96 6.22 -11.18
C TYR A 89 16.34 7.29 -12.20
N ASN A 90 15.39 8.16 -12.53
CA ASN A 90 15.66 9.46 -13.13
C ASN A 90 15.49 10.51 -12.02
N ASP A 91 16.62 11.01 -11.52
CA ASP A 91 16.72 11.81 -10.29
C ASP A 91 16.11 11.09 -9.07
N THR A 92 14.85 11.41 -8.73
CA THR A 92 14.13 10.85 -7.58
C THR A 92 12.97 9.93 -7.97
N ASN A 93 12.60 9.90 -9.25
CA ASN A 93 11.47 9.12 -9.73
C ASN A 93 11.94 7.80 -10.35
N PRO A 94 11.35 6.67 -9.94
CA PRO A 94 11.64 5.38 -10.55
C PRO A 94 11.05 5.35 -11.96
N VAL A 95 11.84 4.91 -12.92
CA VAL A 95 11.50 4.78 -14.33
C VAL A 95 11.71 3.34 -14.78
N CYS A 96 10.86 2.91 -15.69
CA CYS A 96 10.91 1.57 -16.26
C CYS A 96 11.42 1.62 -17.69
N GLY A 97 12.46 0.83 -17.97
CA GLY A 97 13.07 0.69 -19.28
C GLY A 97 13.12 -0.76 -19.75
N CYS A 98 13.42 -0.94 -21.03
CA CYS A 98 13.67 -2.25 -21.63
C CYS A 98 15.09 -2.75 -21.29
N PRO A 99 15.35 -4.08 -21.32
CA PRO A 99 16.68 -4.62 -21.06
C PRO A 99 17.70 -4.34 -22.16
N SER A 100 17.23 -4.17 -23.40
CA SER A 100 18.06 -3.79 -24.53
C SER A 100 17.21 -3.09 -25.61
N GLU A 101 17.88 -2.47 -26.57
CA GLU A 101 17.28 -1.78 -27.73
C GLU A 101 16.42 -2.69 -28.62
N ASN A 102 16.54 -4.01 -28.50
CA ASN A 102 15.76 -4.98 -29.27
C ASN A 102 14.39 -5.30 -28.64
N PHE A 103 14.07 -4.73 -27.47
CA PHE A 103 12.78 -4.89 -26.82
C PHE A 103 11.98 -3.60 -26.92
N GLU A 104 10.71 -3.73 -27.29
CA GLU A 104 9.77 -2.61 -27.28
C GLU A 104 8.86 -2.72 -26.06
N MET A 105 8.66 -1.58 -25.38
CA MET A 105 7.66 -1.50 -24.33
C MET A 105 6.27 -1.59 -24.95
N ILE A 106 5.56 -2.67 -24.65
CA ILE A 106 4.16 -2.82 -25.06
C ILE A 106 3.34 -1.78 -24.29
N SER A 107 2.73 -0.85 -25.03
CA SER A 107 1.89 0.19 -24.46
C SER A 107 0.69 -0.45 -23.74
N GLY A 108 0.54 -0.15 -22.44
CA GLY A 108 -0.53 -0.69 -21.59
C GLY A 108 -0.06 -1.43 -20.32
N ILE A 109 1.24 -1.74 -20.20
CA ILE A 109 1.84 -2.40 -19.01
C ILE A 109 2.68 -1.42 -18.16
N ARG A 110 2.50 -0.10 -18.31
CA ARG A 110 3.27 0.88 -17.52
C ARG A 110 2.62 1.18 -16.16
N LYS A 111 3.40 0.97 -15.09
CA LYS A 111 3.39 1.84 -13.91
C LYS A 111 4.82 2.29 -13.65
N GLY A 112 5.00 3.60 -13.68
CA GLY A 112 6.27 4.32 -13.81
C GLY A 112 5.99 5.60 -14.56
#